data_AF-A0A7S2E1S7-F1
#
_entry.id   AF-A0A7S2E1S7-F1
#
_cell.length_a   1.000
_cell.length_b   1.000
_cell.length_c   1.000
_cell.angle_alpha   90.00
_cell.angle_beta   90.00
_cell.angle_gamma   90.00
#
_symmetry.space_group_name_H-M   'P 1'
#
loop_
_entity.id
_entity.type
_entity.pdbx_description
1 polymer ?
#
loop_
_entity_poly.entity_id
_entity_poly.type
_entity_poly.pdbx_seq_one_letter_code
_entity_poly.pdbx_strand_id
1 'polypeptide(L)'
;ALYRYHEAAMLSVVDSAVERARCAVDRNDYRECQLRVCLMRLVGEMYNYKLLDSAMIFRVLFTVLPRELGIWGYVVPLSHAPAHLEITEGAKPTARGLMHPKELMPDGPEDMNRLRAVCALLDVCGNYFGKGTSKRRLDVFLIYLQRYLFCKALTADVDFMITDLLSTLRPQMVRASTYTEACELVNQLEDALDEDQKKGEVL
;
A
#
# COMPACT_ATOMS: atom_id res chain seq x y z
N ALA A 1 -27.76 -1.53 -18.04
CA ALA A 1 -28.49 -2.34 -19.04
C ALA A 1 -27.74 -3.66 -19.34
N LEU A 2 -26.44 -3.64 -19.68
CA LEU A 2 -25.66 -4.85 -19.99
C LEU A 2 -25.57 -5.91 -18.87
N TYR A 3 -25.42 -5.50 -17.59
CA TYR A 3 -25.37 -6.45 -16.45
C TYR A 3 -26.59 -7.38 -16.37
N ARG A 4 -27.78 -6.88 -16.75
CA ARG A 4 -29.03 -7.67 -16.68
C ARG A 4 -29.15 -8.73 -17.77
N TYR A 5 -28.38 -8.61 -18.85
CA TYR A 5 -28.50 -9.50 -20.02
C TYR A 5 -27.27 -10.39 -20.24
N HIS A 6 -26.10 -10.03 -19.69
CA HIS A 6 -24.84 -10.79 -19.86
C HIS A 6 -24.00 -10.81 -18.56
N GLU A 7 -24.56 -11.39 -17.50
CA GLU A 7 -23.90 -11.49 -16.18
C GLU A 7 -22.52 -12.18 -16.26
N ALA A 8 -22.43 -13.34 -16.92
CA ALA A 8 -21.18 -14.10 -17.03
C ALA A 8 -20.07 -13.32 -17.76
N ALA A 9 -20.42 -12.55 -18.79
CA ALA A 9 -19.46 -11.71 -19.50
C ALA A 9 -18.96 -10.56 -18.61
N MET A 10 -19.87 -9.94 -17.83
CA MET A 10 -19.50 -8.89 -16.89
C MET A 10 -18.57 -9.39 -15.79
N LEU A 11 -18.84 -10.55 -15.20
CA LEU A 11 -17.97 -11.16 -14.20
C LEU A 11 -16.56 -11.41 -14.77
N SER A 12 -16.47 -11.99 -15.97
CA SER A 12 -15.19 -12.22 -16.65
C SER A 12 -14.40 -10.93 -16.91
N VAL A 13 -15.08 -9.84 -17.28
CA VAL A 13 -14.45 -8.53 -17.48
C VAL A 13 -13.93 -7.96 -16.16
N VAL A 14 -14.73 -8.05 -15.09
CA VAL A 14 -14.34 -7.56 -13.75
C VAL A 14 -13.15 -8.35 -13.22
N ASP A 15 -13.20 -9.68 -13.29
CA ASP A 15 -12.10 -10.55 -12.86
C ASP A 15 -10.83 -10.27 -13.66
N SER A 16 -10.95 -10.13 -14.99
CA SER A 16 -9.81 -9.79 -15.84
C SER A 16 -9.22 -8.41 -15.51
N ALA A 17 -10.06 -7.42 -15.19
CA ALA A 17 -9.59 -6.08 -14.84
C ALA A 17 -8.86 -6.06 -13.49
N VAL A 18 -9.44 -6.71 -12.47
CA VAL A 18 -8.81 -6.84 -11.14
C VAL A 18 -7.50 -7.59 -11.23
N GLU A 19 -7.46 -8.72 -11.94
CA GLU A 19 -6.24 -9.50 -12.08
C GLU A 19 -5.17 -8.75 -12.86
N ARG A 20 -5.57 -8.01 -13.92
CA ARG A 20 -4.64 -7.16 -14.67
C ARG A 20 -4.09 -6.02 -13.81
N ALA A 21 -4.90 -5.43 -12.93
CA ALA A 21 -4.43 -4.41 -11.98
C ALA A 21 -3.41 -4.99 -11.00
N ARG A 22 -3.69 -6.17 -10.41
CA ARG A 22 -2.77 -6.87 -9.50
C ARG A 22 -1.46 -7.24 -10.19
N CYS A 23 -1.54 -7.86 -11.37
CA CYS A 23 -0.37 -8.17 -12.20
C CYS A 23 0.46 -6.93 -12.54
N ALA A 24 -0.17 -5.78 -12.82
CA ALA A 24 0.54 -4.54 -13.11
C ALA A 24 1.28 -3.98 -11.89
N VAL A 25 0.71 -4.13 -10.69
CA VAL A 25 1.37 -3.78 -9.42
C VAL A 25 2.55 -4.72 -9.16
N ASP A 26 2.36 -6.04 -9.34
CA ASP A 26 3.38 -7.04 -9.08
C ASP A 26 4.59 -6.90 -10.02
N ARG A 27 4.35 -6.78 -11.33
CA ARG A 27 5.40 -6.59 -12.34
C ARG A 27 6.16 -5.27 -12.15
N ASN A 28 5.44 -4.23 -11.72
CA ASN A 28 5.99 -2.92 -11.46
C ASN A 28 6.83 -2.34 -12.63
N ASP A 29 6.43 -2.60 -13.88
CA ASP A 29 7.13 -2.04 -15.05
C ASP A 29 6.91 -0.52 -15.13
N TYR A 30 8.00 0.24 -15.23
CA TYR A 30 7.96 1.70 -15.33
C TYR A 30 7.29 2.18 -16.63
N ARG A 31 7.34 1.39 -17.70
CA ARG A 31 6.70 1.71 -19.00
C ARG A 31 5.18 1.64 -18.90
N GLU A 32 4.66 0.85 -17.97
CA GLU A 32 3.23 0.67 -17.71
C GLU A 32 2.76 1.51 -16.51
N CYS A 33 3.52 2.52 -16.07
CA CYS A 33 3.15 3.34 -14.91
C CYS A 33 1.78 4.02 -15.07
N GLN A 34 1.48 4.58 -16.26
CA GLN A 34 0.19 5.20 -16.56
C GLN A 34 -0.94 4.16 -16.62
N LEU A 35 -0.68 3.01 -17.26
CA LEU A 35 -1.66 1.92 -17.36
C LEU A 35 -2.03 1.42 -15.97
N ARG A 36 -1.05 1.21 -15.10
CA ARG A 36 -1.27 0.80 -13.71
C ARG A 36 -2.12 1.80 -12.95
N VAL A 37 -1.81 3.09 -13.02
CA VAL A 37 -2.63 4.14 -12.40
C VAL A 37 -4.07 4.10 -12.92
N CYS A 38 -4.26 3.95 -14.24
CA CYS A 38 -5.58 3.81 -14.84
C CYS A 38 -6.32 2.56 -14.36
N LEU A 39 -5.66 1.40 -14.30
CA LEU A 39 -6.25 0.15 -13.81
C LEU A 39 -6.66 0.25 -12.34
N MET A 40 -5.84 0.90 -11.51
CA MET A 40 -6.15 1.13 -10.10
C MET A 40 -7.36 2.05 -9.93
N ARG A 41 -7.45 3.13 -10.71
CA ARG A 41 -8.66 3.97 -10.74
C ARG A 41 -9.88 3.19 -11.21
N LEU A 42 -9.74 2.37 -12.25
CA LEU A 42 -10.82 1.54 -12.76
C LEU A 42 -11.34 0.57 -11.68
N VAL A 43 -10.45 -0.07 -10.91
CA VAL A 43 -10.83 -0.92 -9.77
C VAL A 43 -11.61 -0.14 -8.72
N GLY A 44 -11.20 1.10 -8.40
CA GLY A 44 -11.93 2.00 -7.51
C GLY A 44 -13.34 2.33 -8.03
N GLU A 45 -13.46 2.64 -9.32
CA GLU A 45 -14.76 2.90 -9.94
C GLU A 45 -15.65 1.65 -9.94
N MET A 46 -15.10 0.46 -10.22
CA MET A 46 -15.85 -0.80 -10.15
C MET A 46 -16.47 -1.02 -8.75
N TYR A 47 -15.78 -0.62 -7.68
CA TYR A 47 -16.36 -0.60 -6.34
C TYR A 47 -17.49 0.44 -6.20
N ASN A 48 -17.31 1.67 -6.70
CA ASN A 48 -18.35 2.70 -6.67
C ASN A 48 -19.64 2.26 -7.39
N TYR A 49 -19.51 1.52 -8.49
CA TYR A 49 -20.61 0.93 -9.24
C TYR A 49 -21.13 -0.40 -8.67
N LYS A 50 -20.66 -0.81 -7.47
CA LYS A 50 -21.06 -2.04 -6.77
C LYS A 50 -20.80 -3.33 -7.54
N LEU A 51 -19.78 -3.32 -8.41
CA LEU A 51 -19.29 -4.53 -9.09
C LEU A 51 -18.25 -5.27 -8.24
N LEU A 52 -17.63 -4.57 -7.28
CA LEU A 52 -16.67 -5.11 -6.33
C LEU A 52 -17.11 -4.82 -4.90
N ASP A 53 -16.73 -5.70 -3.98
CA ASP A 53 -16.87 -5.50 -2.55
C ASP A 53 -15.63 -4.83 -1.94
N SER A 54 -15.75 -4.36 -0.70
CA SER A 54 -14.61 -3.77 0.00
C SER A 54 -13.48 -4.78 0.22
N ALA A 55 -13.79 -6.07 0.34
CA ALA A 55 -12.79 -7.10 0.54
C ALA A 55 -11.84 -7.19 -0.66
N MET A 56 -12.34 -7.09 -1.89
CA MET A 56 -11.49 -7.06 -3.08
C MET A 56 -10.61 -5.81 -3.15
N ILE A 57 -11.13 -4.64 -2.79
CA ILE A 57 -10.32 -3.40 -2.74
C ILE A 57 -9.14 -3.55 -1.79
N PHE A 58 -9.38 -4.07 -0.58
CA PHE A 58 -8.29 -4.33 0.36
C PHE A 58 -7.34 -5.41 -0.15
N ARG A 59 -7.83 -6.49 -0.79
CA ARG A 59 -6.94 -7.49 -1.41
C ARG A 59 -5.99 -6.85 -2.41
N VAL A 60 -6.46 -5.93 -3.26
CA VAL A 60 -5.60 -5.20 -4.21
C VAL A 60 -4.66 -4.24 -3.49
N LEU A 61 -5.13 -3.46 -2.50
CA LEU A 61 -4.27 -2.54 -1.73
C LEU A 61 -3.12 -3.28 -1.05
N PHE A 62 -3.39 -4.41 -0.39
CA PHE A 62 -2.37 -5.19 0.31
C PHE A 62 -1.36 -5.85 -0.65
N THR A 63 -1.68 -6.08 -1.94
CA THR A 63 -0.66 -6.54 -2.91
C THR A 63 0.44 -5.51 -3.19
N VAL A 64 0.17 -4.23 -2.94
CA VAL A 64 1.17 -3.17 -3.13
C VAL A 64 2.30 -3.31 -2.10
N LEU A 65 1.95 -3.65 -0.86
CA LEU A 65 2.89 -3.71 0.25
C LEU A 65 3.70 -5.02 0.21
N PRO A 66 5.03 -4.97 0.40
CA PRO A 66 5.83 -6.18 0.51
C PRO A 66 5.45 -6.94 1.78
N ARG A 67 5.46 -8.27 1.69
CA ARG A 67 5.24 -9.18 2.81
C ARG A 67 6.43 -10.13 2.90
N GLU A 68 7.41 -9.76 3.70
CA GLU A 68 8.56 -10.62 3.99
C GLU A 68 8.35 -11.35 5.32
N LEU A 69 8.60 -12.66 5.34
CA LEU A 69 8.49 -13.51 6.55
C LEU A 69 7.13 -13.40 7.28
N GLY A 70 6.06 -13.03 6.56
CA GLY A 70 4.73 -12.85 7.12
C GLY A 70 4.45 -11.47 7.71
N ILE A 71 5.45 -10.57 7.75
CA ILE A 71 5.38 -9.24 8.33
C ILE A 71 5.07 -8.21 7.23
N TRP A 72 3.96 -7.50 7.35
CA TRP A 72 3.45 -6.60 6.31
C TRP A 72 4.12 -5.23 6.31
N GLY A 73 4.66 -4.78 5.19
CA GLY A 73 5.38 -3.51 5.15
C GLY A 73 6.62 -3.48 6.05
N TYR A 74 7.13 -4.66 6.43
CA TYR A 74 8.49 -4.74 6.97
C TYR A 74 9.45 -4.31 5.87
N VAL A 75 10.37 -3.42 6.23
CA VAL A 75 11.36 -2.90 5.31
C VAL A 75 12.67 -2.72 6.05
N VAL A 76 13.78 -2.93 5.36
CA VAL A 76 15.08 -2.47 5.85
C VAL A 76 15.18 -0.98 5.49
N PRO A 77 15.29 -0.06 6.48
CA PRO A 77 15.35 1.37 6.18
C PRO A 77 16.58 1.71 5.35
N LEU A 78 16.44 2.74 4.49
CA LEU A 78 17.55 3.27 3.71
C LEU A 78 18.77 3.70 4.55
N SER A 79 18.53 4.08 5.82
CA SER A 79 19.55 4.50 6.79
C SER A 79 20.11 3.36 7.66
N HIS A 80 19.59 2.14 7.56
CA HIS A 80 20.02 1.02 8.39
C HIS A 80 21.21 0.30 7.71
N ALA A 81 22.45 0.65 8.08
CA ALA A 81 23.58 -0.26 7.86
C ALA A 81 23.34 -1.59 8.63
N PRO A 82 23.81 -2.78 8.20
CA PRO A 82 25.04 -3.02 7.44
C PRO A 82 25.04 -4.15 6.37
N ALA A 83 26.02 -4.08 5.48
CA ALA A 83 26.87 -5.19 5.04
C ALA A 83 27.90 -4.50 4.14
N HIS A 84 28.88 -3.74 4.61
CA HIS A 84 29.92 -4.02 5.60
C HIS A 84 30.54 -2.66 5.98
N LEU A 85 30.28 -2.17 7.21
CA LEU A 85 30.92 -0.97 7.79
C LEU A 85 30.74 0.40 7.05
N GLU A 86 30.94 1.46 7.84
CA GLU A 86 31.08 2.89 7.49
C GLU A 86 29.81 3.71 7.15
N ILE A 87 29.17 4.23 8.21
CA ILE A 87 28.60 5.57 8.18
C ILE A 87 29.54 6.47 9.00
N THR A 88 30.21 7.43 8.36
CA THR A 88 30.89 8.54 9.02
C THR A 88 29.86 9.54 9.54
N GLU A 89 30.02 10.00 10.79
CA GLU A 89 29.13 10.98 11.41
C GLU A 89 29.01 12.24 10.54
N GLY A 90 27.79 12.54 10.07
CA GLY A 90 27.48 13.71 9.25
C GLY A 90 27.26 13.45 7.75
N ALA A 91 27.42 12.22 7.27
CA ALA A 91 27.07 11.88 5.89
C ALA A 91 25.54 11.87 5.68
N LYS A 92 25.04 12.63 4.71
CA LYS A 92 23.63 12.51 4.28
C LYS A 92 23.40 11.08 3.79
N PRO A 93 22.36 10.38 4.28
CA PRO A 93 22.08 9.01 3.86
C PRO A 93 21.88 8.99 2.35
N THR A 94 22.83 8.39 1.64
CA THR A 94 22.76 8.21 0.20
C THR A 94 22.06 6.89 -0.03
N ALA A 95 20.95 6.90 -0.78
CA ALA A 95 20.20 5.68 -1.09
C ALA A 95 21.15 4.64 -1.70
N ARG A 96 21.12 3.41 -1.18
CA ARG A 96 21.86 2.29 -1.80
C ARG A 96 21.37 2.16 -3.25
N GLY A 97 22.30 2.25 -4.20
CA GLY A 97 22.04 1.93 -5.60
C GLY A 97 21.98 0.42 -5.91
N LEU A 98 22.16 -0.45 -4.90
CA LEU A 98 22.19 -1.89 -5.06
C LEU A 98 21.29 -2.56 -4.01
N MET A 99 20.25 -3.24 -4.50
CA MET A 99 19.39 -4.12 -3.70
C MET A 99 20.27 -5.14 -2.97
N HIS A 100 20.07 -5.30 -1.67
CA HIS A 100 20.76 -6.33 -0.90
C HIS A 100 20.34 -7.72 -1.40
N PRO A 101 21.23 -8.73 -1.47
CA PRO A 101 20.86 -10.09 -1.94
C PRO A 101 19.75 -10.80 -1.16
N LYS A 102 19.36 -10.27 0.00
CA LYS A 102 18.22 -10.74 0.82
C LYS A 102 17.00 -9.80 0.78
N GLU A 103 17.07 -8.67 0.09
CA GLU A 103 15.91 -7.80 -0.14
C GLU A 103 15.05 -8.46 -1.23
N LEU A 104 13.87 -8.95 -0.84
CA LEU A 104 12.85 -9.45 -1.76
C LEU A 104 11.97 -8.31 -2.30
N MET A 105 12.43 -7.07 -2.19
CA MET A 105 11.66 -5.92 -2.60
C MET A 105 11.69 -5.80 -4.13
N PRO A 106 10.53 -5.91 -4.82
CA PRO A 106 10.46 -5.94 -6.28
C PRO A 106 10.79 -4.59 -6.93
N ASP A 107 10.88 -3.52 -6.16
CA ASP A 107 11.01 -2.15 -6.63
C ASP A 107 12.09 -1.36 -5.88
N GLY A 108 12.90 -0.58 -6.60
CA GLY A 108 14.00 0.17 -6.00
C GLY A 108 13.54 1.33 -5.10
N PRO A 109 14.44 1.96 -4.33
CA PRO A 109 14.08 3.05 -3.42
C PRO A 109 13.57 4.32 -4.14
N GLU A 110 14.03 4.55 -5.37
CA GLU A 110 13.58 5.66 -6.23
C GLU A 110 12.26 5.35 -6.95
N ASP A 111 11.80 4.10 -6.91
CA ASP A 111 10.55 3.71 -7.57
C ASP A 111 9.35 3.98 -6.66
N MET A 112 8.59 5.01 -7.00
CA MET A 112 7.38 5.43 -6.28
C MET A 112 6.09 5.01 -6.99
N ASN A 113 6.16 4.20 -8.05
CA ASN A 113 4.99 3.90 -8.87
C ASN A 113 3.94 3.08 -8.12
N ARG A 114 4.37 2.21 -7.20
CA ARG A 114 3.48 1.48 -6.27
C ARG A 114 2.74 2.42 -5.33
N LEU A 115 3.39 3.45 -4.81
CA LEU A 115 2.76 4.47 -3.96
C LEU A 115 1.73 5.28 -4.76
N ARG A 116 2.08 5.71 -5.98
CA ARG A 116 1.16 6.42 -6.87
C ARG A 116 -0.08 5.58 -7.21
N ALA A 117 0.07 4.26 -7.34
CA ALA A 117 -1.03 3.33 -7.54
C ALA A 117 -1.99 3.25 -6.33
N VAL A 118 -1.45 3.29 -5.10
CA VAL A 118 -2.27 3.36 -3.86
C VAL A 118 -3.07 4.65 -3.81
N CYS A 119 -2.42 5.81 -4.01
CA CYS A 119 -3.11 7.10 -4.04
C CYS A 119 -4.20 7.09 -5.11
N ALA A 120 -3.89 6.64 -6.33
CA ALA A 120 -4.86 6.60 -7.42
C ALA A 120 -6.12 5.77 -7.13
N LEU A 121 -6.01 4.67 -6.38
CA LEU A 121 -7.15 3.86 -5.96
C LEU A 121 -7.93 4.53 -4.83
N LEU A 122 -7.23 5.02 -3.80
CA LEU A 122 -7.84 5.60 -2.61
C LEU A 122 -8.45 6.99 -2.87
N ASP A 123 -7.96 7.75 -3.85
CA ASP A 123 -8.58 9.00 -4.31
C ASP A 123 -10.01 8.76 -4.82
N VAL A 124 -10.25 7.60 -5.45
CA VAL A 124 -11.54 7.25 -6.07
C VAL A 124 -12.52 6.66 -5.05
N CYS A 125 -12.06 5.69 -4.24
CA CYS A 125 -12.96 4.92 -3.37
C CYS A 125 -12.68 5.07 -1.86
N GLY A 126 -11.62 5.76 -1.46
CA GLY A 126 -11.17 5.81 -0.06
C GLY A 126 -12.16 6.47 0.89
N ASN A 127 -12.87 7.50 0.43
CA ASN A 127 -13.87 8.22 1.24
C ASN A 127 -15.06 7.36 1.69
N TYR A 128 -15.31 6.22 1.02
CA TYR A 128 -16.36 5.29 1.41
C TYR A 128 -15.96 4.41 2.61
N PHE A 129 -14.67 4.35 2.97
CA PHE A 129 -14.15 3.55 4.08
C PHE A 129 -14.09 4.34 5.39
N GLY A 130 -15.18 5.02 5.73
CA GLY A 130 -15.28 5.89 6.93
C GLY A 130 -15.93 5.23 8.16
N LYS A 131 -16.58 4.06 8.02
CA LYS A 131 -17.34 3.41 9.11
C LYS A 131 -17.13 1.90 9.14
N GLY A 132 -17.42 1.27 10.29
CA GLY A 132 -17.47 -0.18 10.44
C GLY A 132 -16.13 -0.90 10.20
N THR A 133 -16.20 -2.14 9.73
CA THR A 133 -15.04 -3.00 9.48
C THR A 133 -14.14 -2.47 8.37
N SER A 134 -14.69 -1.86 7.33
CA SER A 134 -13.89 -1.27 6.24
C SER A 134 -13.05 -0.08 6.71
N LYS A 135 -13.55 0.74 7.64
CA LYS A 135 -12.73 1.77 8.31
C LYS A 135 -11.51 1.15 8.98
N ARG A 136 -11.74 0.13 9.80
CA ARG A 136 -10.70 -0.56 10.56
C ARG A 136 -9.66 -1.21 9.65
N ARG A 137 -10.09 -1.86 8.56
CA ARG A 137 -9.18 -2.45 7.56
C ARG A 137 -8.34 -1.40 6.83
N LEU A 138 -8.91 -0.23 6.54
CA LEU A 138 -8.13 0.87 5.97
C LEU A 138 -7.12 1.40 6.98
N ASP A 139 -7.49 1.53 8.25
CA ASP A 139 -6.57 2.01 9.30
C ASP A 139 -5.37 1.07 9.46
N VAL A 140 -5.62 -0.24 9.49
CA VAL A 140 -4.59 -1.30 9.47
C VAL A 140 -3.66 -1.12 8.27
N PHE A 141 -4.22 -0.97 7.06
CA PHE A 141 -3.44 -0.80 5.84
C PHE A 141 -2.57 0.46 5.90
N LEU A 142 -3.11 1.59 6.36
CA LEU A 142 -2.38 2.86 6.43
C LEU A 142 -1.21 2.81 7.42
N ILE A 143 -1.34 2.09 8.54
CA ILE A 143 -0.23 1.88 9.49
C ILE A 143 0.90 1.08 8.82
N TYR A 144 0.58 -0.01 8.12
CA TYR A 144 1.59 -0.76 7.36
C TYR A 144 2.20 0.06 6.22
N LEU A 145 1.41 0.89 5.53
CA LEU A 145 1.88 1.80 4.49
C LEU A 145 2.89 2.80 5.06
N GLN A 146 2.66 3.36 6.25
CA GLN A 146 3.59 4.29 6.89
C GLN A 146 4.96 3.68 7.11
N ARG A 147 5.04 2.42 7.59
CA ARG A 147 6.31 1.70 7.72
C ARG A 147 6.98 1.49 6.36
N TYR A 148 6.19 1.16 5.33
CA TYR A 148 6.69 1.02 3.95
C TYR A 148 7.27 2.32 3.38
N LEU A 149 6.77 3.50 3.73
CA LEU A 149 7.31 4.77 3.22
C LEU A 149 8.81 4.96 3.53
N PHE A 150 9.32 4.38 4.61
CA PHE A 150 10.74 4.53 5.02
C PHE A 150 11.73 3.73 4.14
N CYS A 151 11.27 2.87 3.23
CA CYS A 151 12.13 2.26 2.21
C CYS A 151 12.28 3.07 0.93
N LYS A 152 11.51 4.17 0.81
CA LYS A 152 11.46 4.98 -0.42
C LYS A 152 12.15 6.33 -0.22
N ALA A 153 12.91 6.72 -1.24
CA ALA A 153 13.40 8.08 -1.38
C ALA A 153 12.27 8.93 -1.94
N LEU A 154 11.37 9.39 -1.07
CA LEU A 154 10.18 10.14 -1.47
C LEU A 154 10.57 11.47 -2.11
N THR A 155 10.13 11.68 -3.35
CA THR A 155 10.14 13.00 -3.97
C THR A 155 9.06 13.88 -3.35
N ALA A 156 9.27 15.20 -3.34
CA ALA A 156 8.36 16.15 -2.69
C ALA A 156 6.92 16.07 -3.20
N ASP A 157 6.71 15.76 -4.49
CA ASP A 157 5.38 15.57 -5.08
C ASP A 157 4.65 14.36 -4.48
N VAL A 158 5.34 13.23 -4.30
CA VAL A 158 4.75 12.03 -3.73
C VAL A 158 4.53 12.20 -2.23
N ASP A 159 5.46 12.87 -1.55
CA ASP A 159 5.32 13.16 -0.13
C ASP A 159 4.10 14.04 0.17
N PHE A 160 3.88 15.08 -0.65
CA PHE A 160 2.68 15.90 -0.58
C PHE A 160 1.41 15.09 -0.88
N MET A 161 1.44 14.26 -1.93
CA MET A 161 0.30 13.40 -2.31
C MET A 161 -0.12 12.45 -1.18
N ILE A 162 0.84 11.81 -0.51
CA ILE A 162 0.56 10.91 0.62
C ILE A 162 0.03 11.69 1.82
N THR A 163 0.57 12.88 2.08
CA THR A 163 0.13 13.73 3.19
C THR A 163 -1.30 14.23 2.98
N ASP A 164 -1.65 14.64 1.77
CA ASP A 164 -3.01 15.06 1.39
C ASP A 164 -4.00 13.89 1.46
N LEU A 165 -3.59 12.71 0.98
CA LEU A 165 -4.38 11.48 1.07
C LEU A 165 -4.70 11.11 2.53
N LEU A 166 -3.68 11.11 3.41
CA LEU A 166 -3.87 10.83 4.83
C LEU A 166 -4.78 11.86 5.50
N SER A 167 -4.57 13.14 5.21
CA SER A 167 -5.39 14.23 5.76
C SER A 167 -6.85 14.13 5.33
N THR A 168 -7.10 13.73 4.07
CA THR A 168 -8.44 13.55 3.52
C THR A 168 -9.15 12.34 4.13
N LEU A 169 -8.47 11.19 4.19
CA LEU A 169 -9.08 9.94 4.64
C LEU A 169 -9.16 9.84 6.17
N ARG A 170 -8.12 10.30 6.86
CA ARG A 170 -7.94 10.19 8.32
C ARG A 170 -7.28 11.44 8.90
N PRO A 171 -8.05 12.53 9.11
CA PRO A 171 -7.52 13.78 9.67
C PRO A 171 -6.85 13.63 11.05
N GLN A 172 -7.20 12.59 11.81
CA GLN A 172 -6.64 12.32 13.14
C GLN A 172 -5.38 11.44 13.13
N MET A 173 -5.06 10.80 12.00
CA MET A 173 -3.89 9.93 11.90
C MET A 173 -2.66 10.78 11.65
N VAL A 174 -1.73 10.75 12.62
CA VAL A 174 -0.44 11.41 12.48
C VAL A 174 0.52 10.47 11.77
N ARG A 175 1.28 11.00 10.83
CA ARG A 175 2.32 10.26 10.11
C ARG A 175 3.56 10.10 10.98
N ALA A 176 4.06 8.87 11.10
CA ALA A 176 5.30 8.58 11.81
C ALA A 176 6.48 9.36 11.23
N SER A 177 7.27 9.95 12.11
CA SER A 177 8.44 10.77 11.80
C SER A 177 9.72 9.93 11.65
N THR A 178 9.77 8.78 12.33
CA THR A 178 10.92 7.87 12.36
C THR A 178 10.51 6.43 12.06
N TYR A 179 11.45 5.64 11.57
CA TYR A 179 11.20 4.21 11.31
C TYR A 179 10.90 3.42 12.59
N THR A 180 11.55 3.79 13.71
CA THR A 180 11.30 3.18 15.02
C THR A 180 9.87 3.42 15.49
N GLU A 181 9.38 4.65 15.37
CA GLU A 181 7.98 5.01 15.66
C GLU A 181 7.01 4.22 14.75
N ALA A 182 7.31 4.10 13.45
CA ALA A 182 6.50 3.30 12.54
C ALA A 182 6.49 1.81 12.91
N CYS A 183 7.60 1.25 13.40
CA CYS A 183 7.65 -0.12 13.91
C CYS A 183 6.83 -0.29 15.19
N GLU A 184 6.90 0.66 16.12
CA GLU A 184 6.12 0.65 17.36
C GLU A 184 4.62 0.69 17.06
N LEU A 185 4.18 1.54 16.13
CA LEU A 185 2.78 1.61 15.69
C LEU A 185 2.30 0.28 15.11
N VAL A 186 3.15 -0.40 14.32
CA VAL A 186 2.80 -1.72 13.78
C VAL A 186 2.76 -2.78 14.88
N ASN A 187 3.71 -2.77 15.83
CA ASN A 187 3.69 -3.74 16.93
C ASN A 187 2.43 -3.58 17.78
N GLN A 188 2.07 -2.36 18.14
CA GLN A 188 0.83 -2.06 18.87
C GLN A 188 -0.41 -2.52 18.09
N LEU A 189 -0.40 -2.33 16.77
CA LEU A 189 -1.47 -2.81 15.90
C LEU A 189 -1.56 -4.34 15.93
N GLU A 190 -0.44 -5.05 15.74
CA GLU A 190 -0.39 -6.51 15.70
C GLU A 190 -0.81 -7.12 17.05
N ASP A 191 -0.37 -6.55 18.17
CA ASP A 191 -0.83 -6.95 19.51
C ASP A 191 -2.35 -6.81 19.65
N ALA A 192 -2.93 -5.69 19.19
CA ALA A 192 -4.38 -5.47 19.22
C ALA A 192 -5.14 -6.43 18.29
N LEU A 193 -4.56 -6.78 17.13
CA LEU A 193 -5.16 -7.76 16.22
C LEU A 193 -5.13 -9.17 16.82
N ASP A 194 -4.05 -9.55 17.50
CA ASP A 194 -3.92 -10.84 18.16
C ASP A 194 -4.89 -10.96 19.35
N GLU A 195 -5.10 -9.89 20.10
CA GLU A 195 -6.13 -9.84 21.15
C GLU A 195 -7.54 -10.06 20.59
N ASP A 196 -7.86 -9.42 19.46
CA ASP A 196 -9.19 -9.53 18.87
C ASP A 196 -9.43 -10.89 18.22
N GLN A 197 -8.39 -11.50 17.64
CA GLN A 197 -8.43 -12.91 17.22
C GLN A 197 -8.74 -13.84 18.40
N LYS A 198 -8.13 -13.60 19.57
CA LYS A 198 -8.43 -14.38 20.80
C LYS A 198 -9.87 -14.17 21.29
N LYS A 199 -10.44 -12.98 21.07
CA LYS A 199 -11.85 -12.67 21.39
C LYS A 199 -12.84 -13.21 20.34
N GLY A 200 -12.35 -13.73 19.21
CA GLY A 200 -13.17 -14.22 18.10
C GLY A 200 -13.71 -13.11 17.19
N GLU A 201 -13.21 -11.88 17.33
CA GLU A 201 -13.55 -10.75 16.47
C GLU A 201 -12.61 -10.75 15.25
N VAL A 202 -13.09 -11.25 14.11
CA VAL A 202 -12.31 -11.29 12.86
C VAL A 202 -12.59 -10.04 12.02
N LEU A 203 -11.53 -9.45 11.46
CA LEU A 203 -11.54 -8.30 10.53
C LEU A 203 -12.09 -8.61 9.13
#